data_AF-A0A8C5K883-F1
#
_entry.id   AF-A0A8C5K883-F1
#
_cell.length_a   1.000
_cell.length_b   1.000
_cell.length_c   1.000
_cell.angle_alpha   90.00
_cell.angle_beta   90.00
_cell.angle_gamma   90.00
#
_symmetry.space_group_name_H-M   'P 1'
#
loop_
_entity.id
_entity.type
_entity.pdbx_description
1 polymer ?
#
loop_
_entity_poly.entity_id
_entity_poly.type
_entity_poly.pdbx_seq_one_letter_code
_entity_poly.pdbx_strand_id
1 'polypeptide(L)'
;VLPNDPIFLEPQEEAILCKYYEKRLLEFCSVFKPAMPRSVVGTACMYFKRFYLNNSVMEYHPRIIMLTCAFLACKVDEFNVSSPQFVGNLRESPLGQEKALEQILEYELLLIQQLNFHLIVHNPYRPFEGFLIDIKTRYPMLENPEILRKTADDFLNRIALTDAYLLYTPSQIALTAILSSASRAGITMESYLSENLMLKENRTCLSQLLDIMKSMRNLVKKYEPPRSEEVVLLKQKLERCHSADLALNVITKKRKGYEDDDYVSKKPRLEEEEWTDDDLVDSL
;
A
#
# COMPACT_ATOMS: atom_id res chain seq x y z
N VAL A 1 -23.39 11.46 18.81
CA VAL A 1 -22.00 11.92 19.03
C VAL A 1 -21.99 13.43 18.84
N LEU A 2 -21.35 14.18 19.73
CA LEU A 2 -21.21 15.64 19.57
C LEU A 2 -20.21 15.92 18.43
N PRO A 3 -20.37 17.00 17.64
CA PRO A 3 -19.51 17.28 16.48
C PRO A 3 -18.01 17.39 16.77
N ASN A 4 -17.61 17.62 18.04
CA ASN A 4 -16.23 17.86 18.46
C ASN A 4 -15.77 16.82 19.50
N ASP A 5 -16.24 15.58 19.40
CA ASP A 5 -15.78 14.52 20.30
C ASP A 5 -14.29 14.23 20.04
N PRO A 6 -13.39 14.35 21.05
CA PRO A 6 -11.96 14.12 20.88
C PRO A 6 -11.61 12.66 20.53
N ILE A 7 -12.62 11.77 20.46
CA ILE A 7 -12.47 10.40 19.99
C ILE A 7 -12.07 10.33 18.51
N PHE A 8 -12.53 11.26 17.66
CA PHE A 8 -12.33 11.20 16.22
C PHE A 8 -10.90 11.55 15.80
N LEU A 9 -10.42 10.87 14.77
CA LEU A 9 -9.12 11.10 14.16
C LEU A 9 -9.17 12.31 13.21
N GLU A 10 -8.12 13.13 13.28
CA GLU A 10 -7.87 14.20 12.31
C GLU A 10 -7.27 13.64 11.01
N PRO A 11 -7.42 14.31 9.86
CA PRO A 11 -6.89 13.82 8.58
C PRO A 11 -5.38 13.53 8.59
N GLN A 12 -4.61 14.29 9.38
CA GLN A 12 -3.17 14.06 9.54
C GLN A 12 -2.87 12.79 10.34
N GLU A 13 -3.69 12.49 11.35
CA GLU A 13 -3.60 11.27 12.15
C GLU A 13 -3.99 10.05 11.32
N GLU A 14 -5.04 10.15 10.50
CA GLU A 14 -5.39 9.11 9.52
C GLU A 14 -4.23 8.84 8.55
N ALA A 15 -3.60 9.88 8.01
CA ALA A 15 -2.46 9.74 7.10
C ALA A 15 -1.26 9.02 7.76
N ILE A 16 -1.01 9.25 9.06
CA ILE A 16 0.04 8.55 9.81
C ILE A 16 -0.29 7.06 9.95
N LEU A 17 -1.54 6.72 10.28
CA LEU A 17 -2.01 5.34 10.35
C LEU A 17 -1.93 4.66 8.98
N CYS A 18 -2.36 5.32 7.90
CA CYS A 18 -2.25 4.81 6.54
C CYS A 18 -0.79 4.49 6.17
N LYS A 19 0.16 5.41 6.44
CA LYS A 19 1.59 5.15 6.21
C LYS A 19 2.10 3.96 7.03
N TYR A 20 1.65 3.83 8.28
CA TYR A 20 2.02 2.71 9.13
C TYR A 20 1.51 1.37 8.58
N TYR A 21 0.23 1.29 8.21
CA TYR A 21 -0.34 0.05 7.66
C TYR A 21 0.15 -0.25 6.25
N GLU A 22 0.47 0.75 5.43
CA GLU A 22 1.17 0.53 4.16
C GLU A 22 2.56 -0.08 4.37
N LYS A 23 3.30 0.37 5.39
CA LYS A 23 4.58 -0.25 5.74
C LYS A 23 4.37 -1.72 6.17
N ARG A 24 3.36 -2.00 7.00
CA ARG A 24 3.02 -3.38 7.39
C ARG A 24 2.57 -4.24 6.23
N LEU A 25 1.90 -3.66 5.23
CA LEU A 25 1.52 -4.35 4.01
C LEU A 25 2.76 -4.87 3.28
N LEU A 26 3.75 -4.00 3.11
CA LEU A 26 5.02 -4.35 2.50
C LEU A 26 5.76 -5.43 3.30
N GLU A 27 5.79 -5.31 4.63
CA GLU A 27 6.38 -6.31 5.52
C GLU A 27 5.69 -7.68 5.36
N PHE A 28 4.36 -7.71 5.43
CA PHE A 28 3.55 -8.92 5.23
C PHE A 28 3.84 -9.56 3.86
N CYS A 29 3.81 -8.79 2.79
CA CYS A 29 4.11 -9.26 1.43
C CYS A 29 5.56 -9.76 1.29
N SER A 30 6.52 -9.16 1.99
CA SER A 30 7.95 -9.51 1.88
C SER A 30 8.28 -10.88 2.48
N VAL A 31 7.58 -11.27 3.55
CA VAL A 31 7.77 -12.56 4.24
C VAL A 31 6.79 -13.64 3.75
N PHE A 32 5.87 -13.27 2.86
CA PHE A 32 4.80 -14.13 2.36
C PHE A 32 5.33 -15.40 1.67
N LYS A 33 4.68 -16.53 1.96
CA LYS A 33 4.93 -17.86 1.40
C LYS A 33 3.64 -18.39 0.75
N PRO A 34 3.64 -18.70 -0.56
CA PRO A 34 4.76 -18.65 -1.52
C PRO A 34 5.25 -17.24 -1.82
N ALA A 35 6.47 -17.08 -2.37
CA ALA A 35 7.06 -15.75 -2.61
C ALA A 35 6.17 -14.88 -3.52
N MET A 36 5.73 -13.73 -3.01
CA MET A 36 4.83 -12.83 -3.72
C MET A 36 5.57 -12.01 -4.79
N PRO A 37 5.12 -12.00 -6.05
CA PRO A 37 5.73 -11.18 -7.11
C PRO A 37 5.59 -9.68 -6.81
N ARG A 38 6.59 -8.87 -7.20
CA ARG A 38 6.58 -7.42 -6.95
C ARG A 38 5.37 -6.70 -7.57
N SER A 39 4.83 -7.18 -8.69
CA SER A 39 3.62 -6.61 -9.30
C SER A 39 2.42 -6.71 -8.35
N VAL A 40 2.22 -7.87 -7.72
CA VAL A 40 1.13 -8.11 -6.76
C VAL A 40 1.26 -7.16 -5.57
N VAL A 41 2.48 -7.02 -5.03
CA VAL A 41 2.75 -6.11 -3.91
C VAL A 41 2.43 -4.65 -4.27
N GLY A 42 2.88 -4.21 -5.46
CA GLY A 42 2.60 -2.86 -5.94
C GLY A 42 1.11 -2.60 -6.21
N THR A 43 0.40 -3.60 -6.75
CA THR A 43 -1.06 -3.56 -6.93
C THR A 43 -1.77 -3.45 -5.57
N ALA A 44 -1.39 -4.25 -4.59
CA ALA A 44 -1.97 -4.20 -3.23
C ALA A 44 -1.76 -2.83 -2.57
N CYS A 45 -0.55 -2.25 -2.66
CA CYS A 45 -0.28 -0.92 -2.11
C CYS A 45 -1.10 0.16 -2.82
N MET A 46 -1.26 0.07 -4.14
CA MET A 46 -2.08 1.00 -4.90
C MET A 46 -3.56 0.92 -4.51
N TYR A 47 -4.09 -0.29 -4.29
CA TYR A 47 -5.45 -0.46 -3.77
C TYR A 47 -5.62 0.19 -2.41
N PHE A 48 -4.69 -0.05 -1.49
CA PHE A 48 -4.73 0.52 -0.15
C PHE A 48 -4.75 2.06 -0.19
N LYS A 49 -3.86 2.67 -1.00
CA LYS A 49 -3.84 4.12 -1.20
C LYS A 49 -5.13 4.67 -1.80
N ARG A 50 -5.68 4.02 -2.83
CA ARG A 50 -6.93 4.45 -3.48
C ARG A 50 -8.13 4.34 -2.54
N PHE A 51 -8.19 3.27 -1.74
CA PHE A 51 -9.26 3.06 -0.78
C PHE A 51 -9.32 4.20 0.24
N TYR A 52 -8.20 4.48 0.93
CA TYR A 52 -8.14 5.53 1.95
C TYR A 52 -8.03 6.97 1.41
N LEU A 53 -8.06 7.16 0.09
CA LEU A 53 -8.24 8.49 -0.49
C LEU A 53 -9.67 9.02 -0.28
N ASN A 54 -10.65 8.10 -0.26
CA ASN A 54 -12.08 8.44 -0.19
C ASN A 54 -12.82 7.80 0.99
N ASN A 55 -12.14 6.99 1.80
CA ASN A 55 -12.72 6.28 2.94
C ASN A 55 -11.91 6.59 4.20
N SER A 56 -12.58 6.63 5.36
CA SER A 56 -11.90 6.90 6.64
C SER A 56 -11.39 5.62 7.29
N VAL A 57 -10.23 5.70 7.95
CA VAL A 57 -9.72 4.61 8.80
C VAL A 57 -10.62 4.31 10.00
N MET A 58 -11.42 5.30 10.43
CA MET A 58 -12.39 5.13 11.53
C MET A 58 -13.58 4.26 11.12
N GLU A 59 -13.96 4.27 9.84
CA GLU A 59 -15.06 3.45 9.32
C GLU A 59 -14.58 2.04 8.97
N TYR A 60 -13.42 1.94 8.31
CA TYR A 60 -12.86 0.67 7.87
C TYR A 60 -11.45 0.49 8.44
N HIS A 61 -11.27 -0.52 9.27
CA HIS A 61 -10.01 -0.73 9.96
C HIS A 61 -8.87 -1.08 8.98
N PRO A 62 -7.76 -0.33 8.95
CA PRO A 62 -6.68 -0.48 7.96
C PRO A 62 -5.94 -1.80 8.02
N ARG A 63 -5.91 -2.50 9.15
CA ARG A 63 -5.41 -3.89 9.20
C ARG A 63 -6.19 -4.81 8.25
N ILE A 64 -7.52 -4.73 8.29
CA ILE A 64 -8.38 -5.64 7.53
C ILE A 64 -8.30 -5.27 6.05
N ILE A 65 -8.47 -3.99 5.73
CA ILE A 65 -8.38 -3.48 4.36
C ILE A 65 -7.01 -3.77 3.74
N MET A 66 -5.91 -3.66 4.51
CA MET A 66 -4.58 -4.05 4.06
C MET A 66 -4.53 -5.52 3.59
N LEU A 67 -5.05 -6.44 4.40
CA LEU A 67 -5.09 -7.86 4.05
C LEU A 67 -6.03 -8.12 2.88
N THR A 68 -7.17 -7.46 2.82
CA THR A 68 -8.11 -7.53 1.69
C THR A 68 -7.48 -7.02 0.40
N CYS A 69 -6.68 -5.94 0.45
CA CYS A 69 -5.94 -5.41 -0.69
C CYS A 69 -4.92 -6.43 -1.21
N ALA A 70 -4.13 -7.04 -0.31
CA ALA A 70 -3.20 -8.10 -0.69
C ALA A 70 -3.92 -9.32 -1.29
N PHE A 71 -5.02 -9.75 -0.67
CA PHE A 71 -5.80 -10.89 -1.14
C PHE A 71 -6.42 -10.65 -2.52
N LEU A 72 -7.03 -9.48 -2.74
CA LEU A 72 -7.60 -9.09 -4.03
C LEU A 72 -6.50 -8.94 -5.09
N ALA A 73 -5.35 -8.37 -4.75
CA ALA A 73 -4.22 -8.26 -5.66
C ALA A 73 -3.72 -9.63 -6.13
N CYS A 74 -3.64 -10.63 -5.24
CA CYS A 74 -3.29 -12.00 -5.62
C CYS A 74 -4.24 -12.55 -6.70
N LYS A 75 -5.55 -12.31 -6.56
CA LYS A 75 -6.54 -12.77 -7.54
C LYS A 75 -6.44 -12.03 -8.87
N VAL A 76 -6.29 -10.71 -8.85
CA VAL A 76 -6.26 -9.86 -10.05
C VAL A 76 -5.00 -10.09 -10.89
N ASP A 77 -3.85 -10.25 -10.24
CA ASP A 77 -2.56 -10.49 -10.90
C ASP A 77 -2.31 -11.99 -11.21
N GLU A 78 -3.33 -12.86 -11.03
CA GLU A 78 -3.24 -14.31 -11.26
C GLU A 78 -2.10 -14.99 -10.47
N PHE A 79 -1.85 -14.52 -9.25
CA PHE A 79 -0.96 -15.19 -8.31
C PHE A 79 -1.73 -16.25 -7.52
N ASN A 80 -1.65 -17.49 -8.00
CA ASN A 80 -2.43 -18.63 -7.51
C ASN A 80 -2.06 -19.03 -6.08
N VAL A 81 -2.78 -18.46 -5.10
CA VAL A 81 -2.69 -18.79 -3.68
C VAL A 81 -4.09 -19.06 -3.16
N SER A 82 -4.28 -20.18 -2.47
CA SER A 82 -5.58 -20.51 -1.85
C SER A 82 -5.83 -19.66 -0.60
N SER A 83 -7.10 -19.45 -0.25
CA SER A 83 -7.46 -18.67 0.94
C SER A 83 -6.79 -19.17 2.23
N PRO A 84 -6.75 -20.48 2.53
CA PRO A 84 -6.05 -21.00 3.71
C PRO A 84 -4.54 -20.75 3.67
N GLN A 85 -3.90 -20.86 2.49
CA GLN A 85 -2.48 -20.52 2.35
C GLN A 85 -2.24 -19.03 2.59
N PHE A 86 -3.14 -18.16 2.15
CA PHE A 86 -3.02 -16.73 2.36
C PHE A 86 -3.03 -16.37 3.85
N VAL A 87 -4.07 -16.80 4.59
CA VAL A 87 -4.15 -16.51 6.03
C VAL A 87 -3.16 -17.30 6.87
N GLY A 88 -2.65 -18.43 6.36
CA GLY A 88 -1.55 -19.18 6.96
C GLY A 88 -0.24 -18.39 7.08
N ASN A 89 -0.11 -17.26 6.38
CA ASN A 89 1.01 -16.32 6.53
C ASN A 89 0.85 -15.33 7.69
N LEU A 90 -0.32 -15.28 8.32
CA LEU A 90 -0.55 -14.49 9.52
C LEU A 90 0.05 -15.22 10.73
N ARG A 91 0.81 -14.49 11.54
CA ARG A 91 1.33 -14.95 12.84
C ARG A 91 0.20 -14.90 13.89
N GLU A 92 -0.84 -15.69 13.65
CA GLU A 92 -2.04 -15.78 14.48
C GLU A 92 -2.39 -17.23 14.74
N SER A 93 -3.21 -17.49 15.76
CA SER A 93 -3.77 -18.82 16.00
C SER A 93 -4.65 -19.26 14.81
N PRO A 94 -4.90 -20.57 14.61
CA PRO A 94 -5.77 -21.04 13.54
C PRO A 94 -7.17 -20.39 13.54
N LEU A 95 -7.71 -20.12 14.74
CA LEU A 95 -8.97 -19.40 14.91
C LEU A 95 -8.88 -17.93 14.48
N GLY A 96 -7.75 -17.27 14.77
CA GLY A 96 -7.47 -15.90 14.31
C GLY A 96 -7.37 -15.84 12.78
N GLN A 97 -6.66 -16.80 12.17
CA GLN A 97 -6.54 -16.91 10.72
C GLN A 97 -7.90 -17.12 10.03
N GLU A 98 -8.77 -17.96 10.60
CA GLU A 98 -10.13 -18.18 10.09
C GLU A 98 -10.97 -16.89 10.20
N LYS A 99 -10.92 -16.20 11.35
CA LYS A 99 -11.61 -14.92 11.53
C LYS A 99 -11.10 -13.83 10.57
N ALA A 100 -9.79 -13.76 10.35
CA ALA A 100 -9.19 -12.84 9.39
C ALA A 100 -9.66 -13.16 7.96
N LEU A 101 -9.79 -14.44 7.61
CA LEU A 101 -10.33 -14.84 6.32
C LEU A 101 -11.79 -14.42 6.16
N GLU A 102 -12.63 -14.64 7.17
CA GLU A 102 -14.04 -14.19 7.16
C GLU A 102 -14.14 -12.69 6.90
N GLN A 103 -13.34 -11.89 7.61
CA GLN A 103 -13.29 -10.44 7.42
C GLN A 103 -12.81 -10.05 6.03
N ILE A 104 -11.75 -10.70 5.51
CA ILE A 104 -11.25 -10.44 4.15
C ILE A 104 -12.37 -10.65 3.11
N LEU A 105 -13.13 -11.74 3.24
CA LEU A 105 -14.23 -12.06 2.33
C LEU A 105 -15.40 -11.07 2.45
N GLU A 106 -15.72 -10.59 3.65
CA GLU A 106 -16.73 -9.56 3.88
C GLU A 106 -16.37 -8.24 3.19
N TYR A 107 -15.10 -7.83 3.28
CA TYR A 107 -14.62 -6.56 2.72
C TYR A 107 -14.20 -6.64 1.25
N GLU A 108 -14.14 -7.82 0.64
CA GLU A 108 -13.65 -8.00 -0.75
C GLU A 108 -14.51 -7.21 -1.75
N LEU A 109 -15.83 -7.36 -1.70
CA LEU A 109 -16.74 -6.64 -2.59
C LEU A 109 -16.71 -5.14 -2.32
N LEU A 110 -16.64 -4.72 -1.05
CA LEU A 110 -16.52 -3.31 -0.69
C LEU A 110 -15.27 -2.71 -1.32
N LEU A 111 -14.12 -3.36 -1.20
CA LEU A 111 -12.87 -2.88 -1.78
C LEU A 111 -13.02 -2.69 -3.30
N ILE A 112 -13.59 -3.66 -4.02
CA ILE A 112 -13.81 -3.55 -5.47
C ILE A 112 -14.70 -2.35 -5.82
N GLN A 113 -15.76 -2.11 -5.05
CA GLN A 113 -16.66 -0.96 -5.23
C GLN A 113 -15.94 0.37 -4.99
N GLN A 114 -15.16 0.46 -3.92
CA GLN A 114 -14.38 1.66 -3.55
C GLN A 114 -13.24 1.95 -4.53
N LEU A 115 -12.76 0.94 -5.26
CA LEU A 115 -11.82 1.09 -6.38
C LEU A 115 -12.51 1.46 -7.70
N ASN A 116 -13.83 1.69 -7.69
CA ASN A 116 -14.65 1.94 -8.87
C ASN A 116 -14.50 0.86 -9.95
N PHE A 117 -14.26 -0.39 -9.54
CA PHE A 117 -13.99 -1.53 -10.43
C PHE A 117 -12.75 -1.35 -11.34
N HIS A 118 -11.87 -0.39 -11.04
CA HIS A 118 -10.62 -0.16 -11.77
C HIS A 118 -9.47 -0.98 -11.17
N LEU A 119 -9.52 -2.30 -11.39
CA LEU A 119 -8.60 -3.27 -10.78
C LEU A 119 -7.23 -3.35 -11.48
N ILE A 120 -7.11 -2.94 -12.74
CA ILE A 120 -5.82 -2.98 -13.43
C ILE A 120 -4.91 -1.85 -12.92
N VAL A 121 -3.78 -2.23 -12.32
CA VAL A 121 -2.75 -1.30 -11.84
C VAL A 121 -1.47 -1.47 -12.65
N HIS A 122 -0.98 -0.38 -13.25
CA HIS A 122 0.29 -0.37 -13.96
C HIS A 122 1.43 -0.02 -13.00
N ASN A 123 2.23 -1.04 -12.65
CA ASN A 123 3.36 -0.90 -11.74
C ASN A 123 4.64 -0.42 -12.44
N PRO A 124 5.57 0.28 -11.75
CA PRO A 124 6.80 0.81 -12.35
C PRO A 124 7.85 -0.25 -12.67
N TYR A 125 7.70 -1.49 -12.21
CA TYR A 125 8.71 -2.54 -12.41
C TYR A 125 8.87 -2.96 -13.88
N ARG A 126 7.77 -3.03 -14.64
CA ARG A 126 7.83 -3.35 -16.08
C ARG A 126 8.56 -2.26 -16.90
N PRO A 127 8.20 -0.97 -16.81
CA PRO A 127 8.96 0.07 -17.50
C PRO A 127 10.38 0.21 -16.97
N PHE A 128 10.64 -0.10 -15.70
CA PHE A 128 11.98 -0.15 -15.14
C PHE A 128 12.88 -1.17 -15.85
N GLU A 129 12.42 -2.41 -16.06
CA GLU A 129 13.17 -3.38 -16.87
C GLU A 129 13.34 -2.91 -18.32
N GLY A 130 12.29 -2.33 -18.91
CA GLY A 130 12.34 -1.78 -20.26
C GLY A 130 13.44 -0.72 -20.42
N PHE A 131 13.52 0.24 -19.49
CA PHE A 131 14.57 1.25 -19.50
C PHE A 131 15.96 0.66 -19.26
N LEU A 132 16.11 -0.35 -18.38
CA LEU A 132 17.41 -1.00 -18.20
C LEU A 132 17.89 -1.73 -19.46
N ILE A 133 16.99 -2.43 -20.18
CA ILE A 133 17.30 -3.06 -21.47
C ILE A 133 17.69 -1.99 -22.50
N ASP A 134 16.95 -0.90 -22.53
CA ASP A 134 17.18 0.21 -23.45
C ASP A 134 18.55 0.86 -23.23
N ILE A 135 18.92 1.12 -21.98
CA ILE A 135 20.21 1.69 -21.60
C ILE A 135 21.35 0.73 -21.95
N LYS A 136 21.22 -0.56 -21.65
CA LYS A 136 22.22 -1.59 -22.03
C LYS A 136 22.48 -1.64 -23.53
N THR A 137 21.45 -1.36 -24.35
CA THR A 137 21.52 -1.52 -25.81
C THR A 137 21.94 -0.23 -26.50
N ARG A 138 21.42 0.92 -26.04
CA ARG A 138 21.55 2.20 -26.74
C ARG A 138 22.46 3.19 -26.03
N TYR A 139 22.97 2.89 -24.83
CA TYR A 139 23.85 3.78 -24.08
C TYR A 139 25.19 3.11 -23.71
N PRO A 140 26.10 2.92 -24.69
CA PRO A 140 27.39 2.22 -24.49
C PRO A 140 28.34 2.93 -23.52
N MET A 141 28.09 4.20 -23.21
CA MET A 141 28.83 5.00 -22.22
C MET A 141 28.72 4.43 -20.80
N LEU A 142 27.70 3.60 -20.53
CA LEU A 142 27.53 2.91 -19.27
C LEU A 142 27.83 1.41 -19.45
N GLU A 143 29.05 1.00 -19.11
CA GLU A 143 29.53 -0.38 -19.31
C GLU A 143 28.68 -1.44 -18.57
N ASN A 144 28.22 -1.12 -17.36
CA ASN A 144 27.39 -2.05 -16.58
C ASN A 144 26.19 -1.36 -15.89
N PRO A 145 25.02 -1.29 -16.56
CA PRO A 145 23.80 -0.72 -15.98
C PRO A 145 23.24 -1.48 -14.77
N GLU A 146 23.66 -2.74 -14.54
CA GLU A 146 23.22 -3.52 -13.38
C GLU A 146 23.69 -2.93 -12.04
N ILE A 147 24.77 -2.13 -12.06
CA ILE A 147 25.24 -1.38 -10.88
C ILE A 147 24.15 -0.44 -10.37
N LEU A 148 23.31 0.07 -11.27
CA LEU A 148 22.21 0.98 -10.91
C LEU A 148 21.01 0.24 -10.33
N ARG A 149 20.84 -1.06 -10.60
CA ARG A 149 19.60 -1.81 -10.28
C ARG A 149 19.28 -1.76 -8.80
N LYS A 150 20.23 -2.12 -7.94
CA LYS A 150 20.02 -2.12 -6.48
C LYS A 150 19.65 -0.74 -5.95
N THR A 151 20.39 0.28 -6.38
CA THR A 151 20.19 1.67 -5.99
C THR A 151 18.85 2.22 -6.48
N ALA A 152 18.41 1.81 -7.68
CA ALA A 152 17.13 2.19 -8.24
C ALA A 152 15.98 1.45 -7.59
N ASP A 153 16.16 0.18 -7.24
CA ASP A 153 15.19 -0.59 -6.46
C ASP A 153 14.98 0.03 -5.07
N ASP A 154 16.04 0.45 -4.38
CA ASP A 154 15.93 1.18 -3.12
C ASP A 154 15.13 2.48 -3.29
N PHE A 155 15.34 3.19 -4.41
CA PHE A 155 14.57 4.38 -4.73
C PHE A 155 13.10 4.06 -5.04
N LEU A 156 12.81 2.97 -5.78
CA LEU A 156 11.46 2.51 -6.06
C LEU A 156 10.70 2.13 -4.78
N ASN A 157 11.37 1.48 -3.83
CA ASN A 157 10.76 1.16 -2.54
C ASN A 157 10.43 2.45 -1.77
N ARG A 158 11.33 3.44 -1.78
CA ARG A 158 11.10 4.73 -1.10
C ARG A 158 10.00 5.55 -1.74
N ILE A 159 9.89 5.57 -3.07
CA ILE A 159 8.86 6.34 -3.77
C ILE A 159 7.47 5.68 -3.69
N ALA A 160 7.41 4.35 -3.56
CA ALA A 160 6.17 3.62 -3.34
C ALA A 160 5.47 4.03 -2.03
N LEU A 161 6.24 4.30 -0.96
CA LEU A 161 5.72 4.78 0.33
C LEU A 161 5.09 6.17 0.27
N THR A 162 5.16 6.84 -0.87
CA THR A 162 4.66 8.19 -1.05
C THR A 162 3.45 8.24 -1.99
N ASP A 163 2.86 9.42 -2.16
CA ASP A 163 1.71 9.59 -3.05
C ASP A 163 2.08 9.60 -4.54
N ALA A 164 3.36 9.41 -4.87
CA ALA A 164 3.85 9.44 -6.24
C ALA A 164 3.13 8.45 -7.17
N TYR A 165 2.70 7.29 -6.66
CA TYR A 165 1.96 6.29 -7.45
C TYR A 165 0.58 6.81 -7.90
N LEU A 166 -0.01 7.75 -7.15
CA LEU A 166 -1.27 8.42 -7.51
C LEU A 166 -1.05 9.62 -8.44
N LEU A 167 0.15 10.20 -8.45
CA LEU A 167 0.44 11.49 -9.10
C LEU A 167 1.18 11.37 -10.45
N TYR A 168 1.96 10.32 -10.66
CA TYR A 168 2.85 10.19 -11.82
C TYR A 168 2.67 8.85 -12.53
N THR A 169 3.07 8.81 -13.80
CA THR A 169 3.01 7.58 -14.59
C THR A 169 4.09 6.59 -14.14
N PRO A 170 3.86 5.26 -14.24
CA PRO A 170 4.85 4.26 -13.86
C PRO A 170 6.16 4.38 -14.65
N SER A 171 6.12 4.86 -15.91
CA SER A 171 7.31 5.13 -16.70
C SER A 171 8.11 6.33 -16.16
N GLN A 172 7.45 7.39 -15.72
CA GLN A 172 8.12 8.53 -15.06
C GLN A 172 8.76 8.10 -13.74
N ILE A 173 8.09 7.24 -12.96
CA ILE A 173 8.61 6.64 -11.73
C ILE A 173 9.86 5.80 -12.00
N ALA A 174 9.77 4.87 -12.95
CA ALA A 174 10.89 4.02 -13.34
C ALA A 174 12.10 4.83 -13.83
N LEU A 175 11.87 5.79 -14.73
CA LEU A 175 12.94 6.64 -15.26
C LEU A 175 13.58 7.50 -14.17
N THR A 176 12.77 8.07 -13.27
CA THR A 176 13.27 8.85 -12.13
C THR A 176 14.13 7.99 -11.22
N ALA A 177 13.75 6.73 -10.96
CA ALA A 177 14.54 5.82 -10.14
C ALA A 177 15.91 5.55 -10.75
N ILE A 178 15.97 5.23 -12.05
CA ILE A 178 17.24 4.96 -12.76
C ILE A 178 18.14 6.20 -12.80
N LEU A 179 17.61 7.35 -13.20
CA LEU A 179 18.43 8.56 -13.35
C LEU A 179 18.86 9.16 -12.01
N SER A 180 18.02 9.05 -10.97
CA SER A 180 18.44 9.42 -9.60
C SER A 180 19.53 8.49 -9.09
N SER A 181 19.50 7.23 -9.51
CA SER A 181 20.50 6.23 -9.17
C SER A 181 21.83 6.47 -9.86
N ALA A 182 21.79 6.78 -11.16
CA ALA A 182 22.96 7.20 -11.92
C ALA A 182 23.60 8.46 -11.33
N SER A 183 22.79 9.48 -11.01
CA SER A 183 23.26 10.70 -10.36
C SER A 183 23.92 10.43 -9.01
N ARG A 184 23.39 9.51 -8.20
CA ARG A 184 24.00 9.09 -6.92
C ARG A 184 25.34 8.35 -7.12
N ALA A 185 25.49 7.64 -8.24
CA ALA A 185 26.74 7.00 -8.63
C ALA A 185 27.74 7.94 -9.33
N GLY A 186 27.43 9.23 -9.47
CA GLY A 186 28.27 10.21 -10.17
C GLY A 186 28.20 10.13 -11.71
N ILE A 187 27.23 9.41 -12.26
CA ILE A 187 27.07 9.20 -13.69
C ILE A 187 26.03 10.19 -14.23
N THR A 188 26.43 11.02 -15.19
CA THR A 188 25.54 11.96 -15.85
C THR A 188 24.94 11.31 -17.10
N MET A 189 23.61 11.22 -17.16
CA MET A 189 22.87 10.58 -18.27
C MET A 189 22.03 11.59 -19.06
N GLU A 190 22.48 12.85 -19.18
CA GLU A 190 21.78 13.88 -19.96
C GLU A 190 21.74 13.58 -21.46
N SER A 191 22.80 12.96 -21.99
CA SER A 191 22.86 12.46 -23.37
C SER A 191 21.81 11.38 -23.61
N TYR A 192 21.51 10.51 -22.64
CA TYR A 192 20.45 9.51 -22.76
C TYR A 192 19.06 10.16 -22.93
N LEU A 193 18.74 11.18 -22.14
CA LEU A 193 17.47 11.93 -22.25
C LEU A 193 17.38 12.68 -23.58
N SER A 194 18.46 13.33 -23.98
CA SER A 194 18.47 14.17 -25.17
C SER A 194 18.52 13.32 -26.45
N GLU A 195 19.48 12.41 -26.58
CA GLU A 195 19.74 11.58 -27.78
C GLU A 195 18.79 10.40 -27.89
N ASN A 196 18.75 9.54 -26.89
CA ASN A 196 18.09 8.24 -27.03
C ASN A 196 16.57 8.34 -26.90
N LEU A 197 16.09 9.26 -26.07
CA LEU A 197 14.66 9.57 -25.95
C LEU A 197 14.21 10.63 -26.97
N MET A 198 15.10 11.08 -27.87
CA MET A 198 14.82 12.07 -28.92
C MET A 198 14.23 13.39 -28.39
N LEU A 199 14.51 13.74 -27.14
CA LEU A 199 13.97 14.94 -26.51
C LEU A 199 14.77 16.21 -26.86
N LYS A 200 15.82 16.12 -27.69
CA LYS A 200 16.56 17.30 -28.19
C LYS A 200 15.67 18.27 -28.94
N GLU A 201 14.77 17.72 -29.76
CA GLU A 201 13.89 18.48 -30.65
C GLU A 201 12.70 19.08 -29.89
N ASN A 202 12.29 18.43 -28.79
CA ASN A 202 11.16 18.85 -27.98
C ASN A 202 11.59 19.33 -26.58
N ARG A 203 12.27 20.50 -26.56
CA ARG A 203 12.86 21.08 -25.33
C ARG A 203 11.84 21.32 -24.21
N THR A 204 10.59 21.62 -24.55
CA THR A 204 9.51 21.82 -23.56
C THR A 204 9.14 20.51 -22.86
N CYS A 205 9.07 19.40 -23.61
CA CYS A 205 8.85 18.07 -23.04
C CYS A 205 10.01 17.66 -22.12
N LEU A 206 11.25 17.93 -22.53
CA LEU A 206 12.43 17.68 -21.72
C LEU A 206 12.40 18.45 -20.39
N SER A 207 12.07 19.75 -20.41
CA SER A 207 12.00 20.56 -19.19
C SER A 207 10.90 20.06 -18.26
N GLN A 208 9.71 19.74 -18.79
CA GLN A 208 8.62 19.18 -18.00
C GLN A 208 9.00 17.85 -17.34
N LEU A 209 9.71 16.97 -18.06
CA LEU A 209 10.18 15.71 -17.51
C LEU A 209 11.19 15.93 -16.37
N LEU A 210 12.13 16.85 -16.54
CA LEU A 210 13.09 17.19 -15.49
C LEU A 210 12.42 17.78 -14.25
N ASP A 211 11.39 18.61 -14.43
CA ASP A 211 10.58 19.17 -13.34
C ASP A 211 9.79 18.08 -12.60
N ILE A 212 9.18 17.15 -13.33
CA ILE A 212 8.50 15.96 -12.76
C ILE A 212 9.49 15.16 -11.92
N MET A 213 10.66 14.82 -12.47
CA MET A 213 11.69 14.08 -11.73
C MET A 213 12.15 14.82 -10.48
N LYS A 214 12.29 16.15 -10.55
CA LYS A 214 12.65 16.99 -9.40
C LYS A 214 11.55 16.98 -8.34
N SER A 215 10.29 17.08 -8.75
CA SER A 215 9.13 17.00 -7.87
C SER A 215 9.09 15.67 -7.13
N MET A 216 9.26 14.55 -7.85
CA MET A 216 9.30 13.20 -7.27
C MET A 216 10.45 13.01 -6.27
N ARG A 217 11.66 13.50 -6.60
CA ARG A 217 12.79 13.50 -5.66
C ARG A 217 12.49 14.32 -4.40
N ASN A 218 11.83 15.46 -4.53
CA ASN A 218 11.45 16.28 -3.39
C ASN A 218 10.39 15.60 -2.52
N LEU A 219 9.44 14.91 -3.15
CA LEU A 219 8.40 14.15 -2.48
C LEU A 219 9.03 13.04 -1.60
N VAL A 220 9.95 12.26 -2.17
CA VAL A 220 10.71 11.24 -1.42
C VAL A 220 11.58 11.83 -0.31
N LYS A 221 12.12 13.05 -0.49
CA LYS A 221 12.93 13.73 0.54
C LYS A 221 12.09 14.25 1.71
N LYS A 222 10.86 14.68 1.45
CA LYS A 222 9.93 15.21 2.46
C LYS A 222 9.13 14.12 3.17
N TYR A 223 9.24 12.87 2.73
CA TYR A 223 8.53 11.77 3.35
C TYR A 223 9.05 11.55 4.78
N GLU A 224 8.19 11.82 5.75
CA GLU A 224 8.43 11.52 7.16
C GLU A 224 7.79 10.16 7.50
N PRO A 225 8.59 9.18 7.98
CA PRO A 225 8.07 7.90 8.41
C PRO A 225 7.25 8.07 9.71
N PRO A 226 6.22 7.23 9.91
CA PRO A 226 5.39 7.30 11.11
C PRO A 226 6.24 6.95 12.35
N ARG A 227 6.13 7.76 13.41
CA ARG A 227 6.86 7.55 14.67
C ARG A 227 6.16 6.48 15.51
N SER A 228 6.91 5.55 16.07
CA SER A 228 6.34 4.41 16.82
C SER A 228 5.46 4.86 17.99
N GLU A 229 5.89 5.84 18.78
CA GLU A 229 5.15 6.36 19.94
C GLU A 229 3.80 6.96 19.54
N GLU A 230 3.79 7.75 18.46
CA GLU A 230 2.58 8.39 17.93
C GLU A 230 1.61 7.35 17.37
N VAL A 231 2.11 6.36 16.63
CA VAL A 231 1.29 5.27 16.09
C VAL A 231 0.59 4.49 17.20
N VAL A 232 1.26 4.21 18.32
CA VAL A 232 0.64 3.50 19.45
C VAL A 232 -0.55 4.28 20.01
N LEU A 233 -0.40 5.59 20.19
CA LEU A 233 -1.49 6.45 20.67
C LEU A 233 -2.65 6.51 19.66
N LEU A 234 -2.34 6.66 18.37
CA LEU A 234 -3.34 6.72 17.31
C LEU A 234 -4.09 5.41 17.14
N LYS A 235 -3.42 4.27 17.32
CA LYS A 235 -4.08 2.96 17.34
C LYS A 235 -5.05 2.83 18.50
N GLN A 236 -4.64 3.20 19.72
CA GLN A 236 -5.55 3.17 20.87
C GLN A 236 -6.77 4.07 20.64
N LYS A 237 -6.58 5.23 20.01
CA LYS A 237 -7.67 6.13 19.63
C LYS A 237 -8.57 5.52 18.55
N LEU A 238 -7.98 4.86 17.55
CA LEU A 238 -8.70 4.16 16.50
C LEU A 238 -9.55 3.00 17.05
N GLU A 239 -8.99 2.18 17.93
CA GLU A 239 -9.72 1.06 18.54
C GLU A 239 -10.94 1.56 19.31
N ARG A 240 -10.81 2.66 20.07
CA ARG A 240 -11.94 3.29 20.76
C ARG A 240 -13.05 3.74 19.80
N CYS A 241 -12.69 4.23 18.60
CA CYS A 241 -13.68 4.58 17.57
C CYS A 241 -14.46 3.33 17.13
N HIS A 242 -13.75 2.27 16.78
CA HIS A 242 -14.36 1.01 16.35
C HIS A 242 -15.21 0.36 17.44
N SER A 243 -14.75 0.37 18.70
CA SER A 243 -15.53 -0.15 19.85
C SER A 243 -16.82 0.62 20.10
N ALA A 244 -16.78 1.96 19.97
CA ALA A 244 -17.94 2.82 20.17
C ALA A 244 -18.99 2.63 19.07
N ASP A 245 -18.55 2.50 17.81
CA ASP A 245 -19.43 2.21 16.68
C ASP A 245 -20.01 0.79 16.73
N LEU A 246 -19.22 -0.20 17.16
CA LEU A 246 -19.72 -1.55 17.48
C LEU A 246 -20.81 -1.51 18.56
N ALA A 247 -20.62 -0.72 19.62
CA ALA A 247 -21.64 -0.55 20.67
C ALA A 247 -22.91 0.11 20.12
N LEU A 248 -22.79 1.14 19.28
CA LEU A 248 -23.94 1.80 18.63
C LEU A 248 -24.66 0.87 17.65
N ASN A 249 -23.93 0.09 16.86
CA ASN A 249 -24.48 -0.89 15.91
C ASN A 249 -25.18 -2.06 16.61
N VAL A 250 -24.70 -2.48 17.78
CA VAL A 250 -25.39 -3.47 18.62
C VAL A 250 -26.68 -2.90 19.20
N ILE A 251 -26.70 -1.62 19.59
CA ILE A 251 -27.90 -0.93 20.10
C ILE A 251 -28.94 -0.71 18.99
N THR A 252 -28.52 -0.34 17.77
CA THR A 252 -29.43 -0.17 16.63
C THR A 252 -29.97 -1.50 16.11
N LYS A 253 -29.14 -2.58 16.08
CA LYS A 253 -29.64 -3.95 15.79
C LYS A 253 -30.64 -4.44 16.84
N LYS A 254 -30.44 -4.12 18.13
CA LYS A 254 -31.44 -4.40 19.18
C LYS A 254 -32.73 -3.58 19.04
N ARG A 255 -32.67 -2.37 18.48
CA ARG A 255 -33.86 -1.53 18.22
C ARG A 255 -34.60 -1.88 16.93
N LYS A 256 -33.98 -2.62 16.01
CA LYS A 256 -34.55 -3.02 14.72
C LYS A 256 -35.01 -4.50 14.69
N GLY A 257 -35.15 -5.12 15.86
CA GLY A 257 -35.69 -6.46 16.00
C GLY A 257 -37.14 -6.42 16.44
N TYR A 258 -38.06 -6.32 15.46
CA TYR A 258 -39.38 -6.96 15.44
C TYR A 258 -39.93 -6.77 14.02
N GLU A 259 -39.69 -7.75 13.15
CA GLU A 259 -40.63 -8.34 12.20
C GLU A 259 -39.89 -9.45 11.42
N ASP A 260 -40.23 -10.69 11.78
CA ASP A 260 -40.04 -12.01 11.15
C ASP A 260 -38.89 -12.25 10.15
N ASP A 261 -37.94 -13.11 10.54
CA ASP A 261 -37.85 -14.47 9.97
C ASP A 261 -36.88 -15.35 10.80
N ASP A 262 -37.31 -16.59 11.05
CA ASP A 262 -36.60 -17.63 11.81
C ASP A 262 -35.19 -17.92 11.27
N TYR A 263 -34.13 -17.70 12.06
CA TYR A 263 -32.89 -18.48 11.92
C TYR A 263 -32.03 -18.52 13.20
N VAL A 264 -31.98 -19.72 13.79
CA VAL A 264 -30.95 -20.33 14.65
C VAL A 264 -30.08 -19.41 15.52
N SER A 265 -30.40 -19.40 16.82
CA SER A 265 -29.57 -18.88 17.90
C SER A 265 -28.14 -19.45 17.90
N LYS A 266 -27.12 -18.61 17.70
CA LYS A 266 -25.75 -18.87 18.17
C LYS A 266 -25.43 -17.99 19.38
N LYS A 267 -24.83 -18.65 20.38
CA LYS A 267 -24.48 -18.20 21.74
C LYS A 267 -23.50 -17.00 21.78
N PRO A 268 -23.38 -16.31 22.93
CA PRO A 268 -22.88 -14.93 23.00
C PRO A 268 -21.36 -14.82 22.82
N ARG A 269 -20.94 -13.65 22.32
CA ARG A 269 -19.54 -13.20 22.19
C ARG A 269 -18.81 -13.35 23.53
N LEU A 270 -17.76 -14.18 23.53
CA LEU A 270 -16.74 -14.19 24.57
C LEU A 270 -15.61 -13.25 24.15
N GLU A 271 -15.10 -12.57 25.17
CA GLU A 271 -14.08 -11.51 25.24
C GLU A 271 -13.14 -11.39 24.04
N GLU A 272 -13.09 -10.17 23.48
CA GLU A 272 -12.00 -9.72 22.62
C GLU A 272 -10.72 -9.73 23.46
N GLU A 273 -9.84 -10.72 23.24
CA GLU A 273 -8.48 -10.64 23.74
C GLU A 273 -7.79 -9.42 23.09
N GLU A 274 -7.42 -8.44 23.91
CA GLU A 274 -6.59 -7.30 23.53
C GLU A 274 -5.29 -7.82 22.90
N TRP A 275 -5.04 -7.45 21.64
CA TRP A 275 -3.89 -7.93 20.89
C TRP A 275 -2.70 -6.95 20.99
N THR A 276 -1.53 -7.49 21.33
CA THR A 276 -0.25 -6.76 21.40
C THR A 276 0.60 -6.95 20.13
N ASP A 277 1.20 -5.86 19.67
CA ASP A 277 1.94 -5.73 18.41
C ASP A 277 3.34 -6.36 18.37
N ASP A 278 3.74 -7.14 19.38
CA ASP A 278 5.16 -7.48 19.60
C ASP A 278 5.77 -8.49 18.61
N ASP A 279 5.01 -9.09 17.70
CA ASP A 279 5.52 -10.18 16.86
C ASP A 279 6.07 -9.78 15.48
N LEU A 280 6.45 -8.51 15.26
CA LEU A 280 7.09 -8.07 14.00
C LEU A 280 8.49 -7.46 14.13
N VAL A 281 9.05 -7.32 15.33
CA VAL A 281 10.25 -6.49 15.53
C VAL A 281 11.57 -7.28 15.47
N ASP A 282 11.58 -8.59 15.67
CA ASP A 282 12.85 -9.33 15.71
C ASP A 282 13.25 -9.93 14.35
N SER A 283 13.86 -9.11 13.50
CA SER A 283 14.85 -9.51 12.47
C SER A 283 15.55 -8.27 11.90
N LEU A 284 16.44 -7.66 12.70
CA LEU A 284 17.60 -6.91 12.20
C LEU A 284 18.79 -7.87 12.09
#